data_AF-A0A250K555-F1
#
_entry.id   AF-A0A250K555-F1
#
_cell.length_a   1.000
_cell.length_b   1.000
_cell.length_c   1.000
_cell.angle_alpha   90.00
_cell.angle_beta   90.00
_cell.angle_gamma   90.00
#
_symmetry.space_group_name_H-M   'P 1'
#
loop_
_entity.id
_entity.type
_entity.pdbx_description
1 polymer ?
#
loop_
_entity_poly.entity_id
_entity_poly.type
_entity_poly.pdbx_seq_one_letter_code
_entity_poly.pdbx_strand_id
1 'polypeptide(L)' 'MCGVEDYDLPDPYHLDAASLPTQVDIFRLADWTTIILATQRFVDAVQHLELDGVTFRPVQVR' A
#
# COMPACT_ATOMS: atom_id res chain seq x y z
N MET A 1 11.12 26.51 2.63
CA MET A 1 11.07 26.05 1.23
C MET A 1 10.06 24.92 1.17
N CYS A 2 9.12 24.94 0.23
CA CYS A 2 8.13 23.88 0.05
C CYS A 2 8.60 23.00 -1.12
N GLY A 3 9.15 21.83 -0.83
CA GLY A 3 9.56 20.83 -1.81
C GLY A 3 9.06 19.47 -1.35
N VAL A 4 8.63 18.63 -2.28
CA VAL A 4 8.49 17.20 -1.99
C VAL A 4 9.90 16.68 -1.78
N GLU A 5 10.21 16.31 -0.54
CA GLU A 5 11.43 15.58 -0.24
C GLU A 5 11.28 14.21 -0.89
N ASP A 6 12.12 13.92 -1.88
CA ASP A 6 12.15 12.63 -2.58
C ASP A 6 12.71 11.60 -1.59
N TYR A 7 11.84 11.07 -0.74
CA TYR A 7 12.20 10.04 0.21
C TYR A 7 12.15 8.71 -0.52
N ASP A 8 13.31 8.25 -0.98
CA ASP A 8 13.47 6.95 -1.61
C ASP A 8 12.86 5.88 -0.70
N LEU A 9 12.00 5.03 -1.27
CA LEU A 9 11.32 4.04 -0.48
C LEU A 9 12.37 3.04 0.04
N PRO A 10 12.53 2.86 1.35
CA PRO A 10 13.55 1.95 1.86
C PRO A 10 13.28 0.55 1.33
N ASP A 11 14.29 -0.07 0.71
CA ASP A 11 14.28 -1.47 0.30
C ASP A 11 15.15 -2.27 1.30
N PRO A 12 14.59 -3.23 2.05
CA PRO A 12 13.21 -3.71 2.00
C PRO A 12 12.20 -2.78 2.70
N TYR A 13 11.03 -2.63 2.08
CA TYR A 13 9.93 -1.85 2.62
C TYR A 13 9.10 -2.72 3.57
N HIS A 14 9.00 -2.29 4.82
CA HIS A 14 8.33 -3.06 5.86
C HIS A 14 7.23 -2.28 6.54
N LEU A 15 6.06 -2.89 6.57
CA LEU A 15 4.89 -2.35 7.23
C LEU A 15 4.73 -2.99 8.60
N ASP A 16 4.43 -2.17 9.60
CA ASP A 16 4.08 -2.66 10.93
C ASP A 16 2.60 -3.04 10.94
N ALA A 17 2.31 -4.32 11.22
CA ALA A 17 0.93 -4.83 11.20
C ALA A 17 0.00 -4.14 12.20
N ALA A 18 0.53 -3.71 13.36
CA ALA A 18 -0.25 -3.08 14.42
C ALA A 18 -0.69 -1.65 14.05
N SER A 19 0.05 -1.00 13.16
CA SER A 19 -0.26 0.33 12.64
C SER A 19 -1.23 0.29 11.44
N LEU A 20 -1.54 -0.90 10.90
CA LEU A 20 -2.43 -1.02 9.75
C LEU A 20 -3.90 -0.88 10.15
N PRO A 21 -4.67 -0.04 9.45
CA PRO A 21 -6.08 0.11 9.73
C PRO A 21 -6.85 -1.16 9.31
N THR A 22 -7.52 -1.79 10.28
CA THR A 22 -8.25 -3.06 10.08
C THR A 22 -9.63 -2.89 9.46
N GLN A 23 -10.15 -1.67 9.43
CA GLN A 23 -11.49 -1.35 8.92
C GLN A 23 -11.52 -0.88 7.47
N VAL A 24 -10.37 -0.64 6.84
CA VAL A 24 -10.30 -0.17 5.45
C VAL A 24 -9.46 -1.14 4.61
N ASP A 25 -9.94 -1.41 3.41
CA ASP A 25 -9.28 -2.32 2.48
C ASP A 25 -8.20 -1.64 1.64
N ILE A 26 -8.28 -0.32 1.50
CA ILE A 26 -7.32 0.51 0.77
C ILE A 26 -6.99 1.72 1.62
N PHE A 27 -5.69 2.00 1.77
CA PHE A 27 -5.22 3.19 2.44
C PHE A 27 -3.90 3.67 1.83
N ARG A 28 -3.55 4.91 2.17
CA ARG A 28 -2.36 5.59 1.69
C ARG A 28 -1.46 5.85 2.88
N LEU A 29 -0.16 5.73 2.68
CA LEU A 29 0.81 6.12 3.70
C LEU A 29 0.91 7.63 3.76
N ALA A 30 0.92 8.19 4.98
CA ALA A 30 1.05 9.63 5.16
C ALA A 30 2.42 10.13 4.69
N ASP A 31 3.47 9.38 4.99
CA ASP A 31 4.86 9.70 4.61
C ASP A 31 5.15 9.43 3.12
N TRP A 32 4.53 8.41 2.53
CA TRP A 32 4.66 8.09 1.09
C TRP A 32 3.31 8.13 0.40
N THR A 33 2.97 9.34 0.02
CA THR A 33 1.71 9.66 -0.63
C THR A 33 1.61 9.09 -2.06
N THR A 34 2.69 8.59 -2.64
CA THR A 34 2.65 7.85 -3.92
C THR A 34 2.27 6.38 -3.75
N ILE A 35 2.24 5.87 -2.51
CA ILE A 35 2.05 4.45 -2.23
C ILE A 35 0.64 4.20 -1.70
N ILE A 36 -0.04 3.31 -2.41
CA ILE A 36 -1.37 2.83 -2.08
C ILE A 36 -1.22 1.37 -1.63
N LEU A 37 -1.68 1.08 -0.43
CA LEU A 37 -1.67 -0.25 0.15
C LEU A 37 -3.08 -0.82 0.10
N ALA A 38 -3.16 -2.09 -0.28
CA ALA A 38 -4.40 -2.85 -0.32
C ALA A 38 -4.26 -4.11 0.53
N THR A 39 -5.34 -4.47 1.23
CA THR A 39 -5.42 -5.72 1.98
C THR A 39 -5.47 -6.91 1.01
N GLN A 40 -5.07 -8.09 1.48
CA GLN A 40 -5.18 -9.32 0.68
C GLN A 40 -6.63 -9.60 0.26
N ARG A 41 -7.61 -9.30 1.13
CA ARG A 41 -9.04 -9.43 0.82
C ARG A 41 -9.46 -8.54 -0.36
N PHE A 42 -8.94 -7.32 -0.44
CA PHE A 42 -9.21 -6.44 -1.57
C PHE A 42 -8.60 -6.97 -2.85
N VAL A 43 -7.34 -7.39 -2.79
CA VAL A 43 -6.63 -7.96 -3.95
C VAL A 43 -7.38 -9.18 -4.48
N ASP A 44 -7.84 -10.07 -3.60
CA ASP A 44 -8.67 -11.22 -3.96
C ASP A 44 -9.97 -10.80 -4.65
N ALA A 45 -10.70 -9.81 -4.10
CA ALA A 45 -11.92 -9.30 -4.72
C ALA A 45 -11.67 -8.66 -6.10
N VAL A 46 -10.58 -7.90 -6.28
CA VAL A 46 -10.22 -7.27 -7.56
C VAL A 46 -9.84 -8.33 -8.60
N GLN A 47 -9.09 -9.36 -8.18
CA GLN A 47 -8.77 -10.50 -9.04
C GLN A 47 -10.02 -11.31 -9.41
N HIS A 48 -10.93 -11.52 -8.46
CA HIS A 48 -12.20 -12.22 -8.70
C HIS A 48 -13.12 -11.46 -9.66
N LEU A 49 -13.11 -10.13 -9.59
CA LEU A 49 -13.90 -9.25 -10.46
C LEU A 49 -13.20 -8.94 -11.80
N GLU A 50 -12.01 -9.52 -12.05
CA GLU A 50 -11.22 -9.33 -13.28
C GLU A 50 -11.03 -7.85 -13.65
N LEU A 51 -10.82 -7.00 -12.63
CA LEU A 51 -10.67 -5.58 -12.84
C LEU A 51 -9.28 -5.27 -13.40
N ASP A 52 -9.23 -4.88 -14.67
CA ASP A 52 -8.02 -4.41 -15.33
C ASP A 52 -7.62 -2.99 -14.89
N GLY A 53 -6.33 -2.68 -15.01
CA GLY A 53 -5.78 -1.33 -14.78
C GLY A 53 -5.06 -1.12 -13.45
N VAL A 54 -4.94 -2.15 -12.62
CA VAL A 54 -4.16 -2.12 -11.38
C VAL A 54 -3.17 -3.28 -11.33
N THR A 55 -1.96 -3.02 -10.85
CA THR A 55 -0.94 -4.05 -10.61
C THR A 55 -0.63 -4.09 -9.13
N PHE A 56 -0.80 -5.26 -8.51
CA PHE A 56 -0.48 -5.47 -7.12
C PHE A 56 0.93 -6.04 -6.97
N ARG A 57 1.72 -5.46 -6.07
CA ARG A 57 3.04 -5.97 -5.70
C ARG A 57 2.99 -6.41 -4.24
N PRO A 58 3.41 -7.64 -3.91
CA PRO A 58 3.42 -8.09 -2.51
C PRO A 58 4.43 -7.28 -1.70
N VAL A 59 4.04 -6.96 -0.47
CA VAL A 59 4.86 -6.22 0.51
C VAL A 59 4.98 -7.04 1.79
N GLN A 60 6.14 -6.99 2.43
CA GLN A 60 6.35 -7.68 3.71
C GLN A 60 5.80 -6.83 4.86
N VAL A 61 4.88 -7.41 5.61
CA VAL A 61 4.40 -6.85 6.88
C VAL A 61 5.13 -7.59 8.01
N ARG A 62 5.59 -6.87 9.04
CA ARG A 62 6.21 -7.44 10.25
C ARG A 62 5.32 -7.21 11.47
#